data_AF-A0A7C1JKE2-F1
#
_entry.id   AF-A0A7C1JKE2-F1
#
_cell.length_a   1.000
_cell.length_b   1.000
_cell.length_c   1.000
_cell.angle_alpha   90.00
_cell.angle_beta   90.00
_cell.angle_gamma   90.00
#
_symmetry.space_group_name_H-M   'P 1'
#
loop_
_entity.id
_entity.type
_entity.pdbx_description
1 polymer ?
#
loop_
_entity_poly.entity_id
_entity_poly.type
_entity_poly.pdbx_seq_one_letter_code
_entity_poly.pdbx_strand_id
1 'polypeptide(L)'
;MTNQTLQREIVTSRVFRDGTSYMLIDQPNSNGKSLLVTGDTSGFTGVAGEIEGSLVCALTAENAAALRRRLPWLNPVPLGLRTSAGFGDRLGVATPGHIAAVWNTGVAPIFAQQSVRENNRTGRTPQQVVDDAMWSVFACGWQEAWGADADHLKTINDVPPFVAAGYTFFTIDPGEHVDDAAETDDLNTLYAKAGALDWALLETSLDDVKRNYQRTFVLNGLTLTFDEHMLIKAVVKYAGAVAHTVRMLRQLQNSMANRPFELEMSVDETGTTTSLHEHFYIAAELTRLNVPFVSLAPRFVGRFEKGVDYIGDLGELDTNIAGHAAIIKHFGSRYKLSLHTGSDKFGVYPLAMRHTGGLVHLKTAGTSYLEALRLMAHVNPALFRQVLDFALDHYENDRKTYHVSAVLQKVPRSCNLGDAQLPLLLDQFDARQVLHVTFGSVLDHFGTALRQMLAAHADAYTDYIKRHFDKHLEAFKT
;
A
#
# COMPACT_ATOMS: atom_id res chain seq x y z
N MET A 1 30.64 13.38 47.39
CA MET A 1 30.39 14.03 46.08
C MET A 1 31.30 13.38 45.07
N THR A 2 30.75 12.49 44.25
CA THR A 2 31.34 12.09 42.97
C THR A 2 30.14 11.75 42.09
N ASN A 3 29.95 12.61 41.09
CA ASN A 3 28.78 12.69 40.21
C ASN A 3 28.49 11.35 39.53
N GLN A 4 27.33 10.77 39.84
CA GLN A 4 26.62 9.90 38.91
C GLN A 4 26.10 10.78 37.78
N THR A 5 26.79 10.78 36.64
CA THR A 5 26.23 11.27 35.38
C THR A 5 25.24 10.22 34.89
N LEU A 6 24.03 10.20 35.46
CA LEU A 6 22.88 9.54 34.85
C LEU A 6 22.60 10.28 33.54
N GLN A 7 23.10 9.74 32.43
CA GLN A 7 22.55 10.04 31.12
C GLN A 7 21.06 9.69 31.21
N ARG A 8 20.19 10.71 31.17
CA ARG A 8 18.76 10.51 31.05
C ARG A 8 18.51 9.82 29.71
N GLU A 9 18.28 8.51 29.73
CA GLU A 9 17.63 7.81 28.62
C GLU A 9 16.29 8.51 28.37
N ILE A 10 16.13 9.07 27.18
CA ILE A 10 14.86 9.69 26.78
C ILE A 10 13.90 8.52 26.50
N VAL A 11 12.97 8.31 27.42
CA VAL A 11 11.93 7.29 27.28
C VAL A 11 10.97 7.70 26.17
N THR A 12 10.96 6.96 25.06
CA THR A 12 10.07 7.27 23.92
C THR A 12 8.73 6.54 24.00
N SER A 13 8.66 5.39 24.66
CA SER A 13 7.40 4.68 24.99
C SER A 13 7.60 3.76 26.17
N ARG A 14 6.60 3.65 27.07
CA ARG A 14 6.60 2.69 28.18
C ARG A 14 5.21 2.04 28.29
N VAL A 15 5.18 0.72 28.30
CA VAL A 15 3.97 -0.08 28.52
C VAL A 15 4.20 -1.00 29.71
N PHE A 16 3.25 -1.04 30.64
CA PHE A 16 3.24 -1.98 31.74
C PHE A 16 2.09 -2.97 31.56
N ARG A 17 2.39 -4.27 31.57
CA ARG A 17 1.40 -5.34 31.42
C ARG A 17 1.85 -6.60 32.15
N ASP A 18 0.94 -7.21 32.91
CA ASP A 18 1.16 -8.48 33.61
C ASP A 18 2.44 -8.49 34.47
N GLY A 19 2.69 -7.40 35.19
CA GLY A 19 3.87 -7.27 36.06
C GLY A 19 5.18 -6.95 35.33
N THR A 20 5.16 -6.83 34.00
CA THR A 20 6.35 -6.55 33.17
C THR A 20 6.26 -5.17 32.51
N SER A 21 7.35 -4.42 32.56
CA SER A 21 7.51 -3.13 31.87
C SER A 21 8.30 -3.33 30.59
N TYR A 22 7.80 -2.79 29.49
CA TYR A 22 8.44 -2.74 28.18
C TYR A 22 8.71 -1.28 27.83
N MET A 23 9.93 -0.94 27.43
CA MET A 23 10.32 0.44 27.17
C MET A 23 11.29 0.54 26.00
N LEU A 24 11.05 1.44 25.05
CA LEU A 24 12.08 1.79 24.07
C LEU A 24 13.05 2.80 24.67
N ILE A 25 14.34 2.47 24.60
CA ILE A 25 15.45 3.29 25.06
C ILE A 25 16.43 3.55 23.91
N ASP A 26 17.06 4.71 23.93
CA ASP A 26 18.14 5.02 23.00
C ASP A 26 19.42 4.30 23.42
N GLN A 27 20.18 3.81 22.46
CA GLN A 27 21.46 3.16 22.73
C GLN A 27 22.55 4.20 23.03
N PRO A 28 23.32 4.05 24.11
CA PRO A 28 24.46 4.91 24.37
C PRO A 28 25.48 4.78 23.24
N ASN A 29 25.79 5.89 22.56
CA ASN A 29 26.75 6.00 21.45
C ASN A 29 26.32 5.43 20.10
N SER A 30 25.03 5.15 19.90
CA SER A 30 24.48 4.88 18.56
C SER A 30 23.20 5.69 18.34
N ASN A 31 22.84 5.98 17.09
CA ASN A 31 21.52 6.56 16.76
C ASN A 31 20.42 5.47 16.75
N GLY A 32 20.66 4.33 17.41
CA GLY A 32 19.77 3.16 17.43
C GLY A 32 18.94 3.09 18.71
N LYS A 33 17.88 2.28 18.66
CA LYS A 33 17.01 1.99 19.81
C LYS A 33 17.16 0.55 20.26
N SER A 34 16.85 0.31 21.53
CA SER A 34 16.73 -1.02 22.14
C SER A 34 15.43 -1.12 22.93
N LEU A 35 14.98 -2.35 23.17
CA LEU A 35 13.86 -2.64 24.06
C LEU A 35 14.40 -3.02 25.45
N LEU A 36 14.10 -2.21 26.46
CA LEU A 36 14.28 -2.58 27.86
C LEU A 36 13.04 -3.34 28.36
N VAL A 37 13.25 -4.55 28.84
CA VAL A 37 12.23 -5.40 29.49
C VAL A 37 12.58 -5.51 30.97
N THR A 38 11.68 -5.16 31.87
CA THR A 38 11.87 -5.28 33.33
C THR A 38 10.73 -6.07 33.94
N GLY A 39 11.03 -7.20 34.61
CA GLY A 39 10.04 -8.15 35.11
C GLY A 39 10.26 -9.54 34.52
N ASP A 40 9.23 -10.16 33.93
CA ASP A 40 9.42 -11.42 33.23
C ASP A 40 10.13 -11.18 31.87
N THR A 41 11.32 -11.75 31.69
CA THR A 41 12.13 -11.60 30.47
C THR A 41 12.04 -12.82 29.54
N SER A 42 11.19 -13.82 29.87
CA SER A 42 11.09 -15.08 29.16
C SER A 42 10.79 -14.93 27.66
N GLY A 43 11.62 -15.54 26.82
CA GLY A 43 11.46 -15.50 25.37
C GLY A 43 12.03 -14.25 24.69
N PHE A 44 12.65 -13.33 25.43
CA PHE A 44 13.49 -12.27 24.88
C PHE A 44 14.98 -12.66 24.94
N THR A 45 15.76 -12.12 24.01
CA THR A 45 17.22 -12.28 23.95
C THR A 45 17.87 -10.90 24.00
N GLY A 46 18.81 -10.71 24.93
CA GLY A 46 19.47 -9.43 25.16
C GLY A 46 20.61 -9.52 26.17
N VAL A 47 21.10 -8.37 26.61
CA VAL A 47 22.10 -8.23 27.67
C VAL A 47 21.44 -7.77 28.96
N ALA A 48 21.97 -8.16 30.12
CA ALA A 48 21.44 -7.70 31.40
C ALA A 48 21.48 -6.16 31.48
N GLY A 49 20.37 -5.54 31.88
CA GLY A 49 20.30 -4.10 32.09
C GLY A 49 20.83 -3.68 33.46
N GLU A 50 20.90 -2.37 33.70
CA GLU A 50 21.36 -1.83 35.00
C GLU A 50 20.39 -2.10 36.16
N ILE A 51 19.10 -2.30 35.85
CA ILE A 51 18.08 -2.64 36.84
C ILE A 51 18.09 -4.16 37.04
N GLU A 52 18.13 -4.61 38.29
CA GLU A 52 18.05 -6.04 38.61
C GLU A 52 16.77 -6.67 38.04
N GLY A 53 16.92 -7.79 37.33
CA GLY A 53 15.80 -8.43 36.63
C GLY A 53 15.38 -7.73 35.32
N SER A 54 16.22 -6.85 34.76
CA SER A 54 15.99 -6.24 33.44
C SER A 54 16.90 -6.77 32.33
N LEU A 55 16.41 -6.70 31.10
CA LEU A 55 17.08 -7.14 29.89
C LEU A 55 17.00 -6.05 28.81
N VAL A 56 18.14 -5.64 28.27
CA VAL A 56 18.25 -4.74 27.11
C VAL A 56 18.35 -5.59 25.86
N CYS A 57 17.31 -5.54 25.05
CA CYS A 57 17.09 -6.38 23.88
C CYS A 57 17.28 -5.57 22.60
N ALA A 58 18.02 -6.12 21.63
CA ALA A 58 18.07 -5.53 20.29
C ALA A 58 16.69 -5.68 19.60
N LEU A 59 16.38 -4.78 18.67
CA LEU A 59 15.12 -4.78 17.91
C LEU A 59 15.12 -5.84 16.78
N THR A 60 15.35 -7.11 17.13
CA THR A 60 15.35 -8.24 16.18
C THR A 60 13.94 -8.78 15.95
N ALA A 61 13.77 -9.59 14.90
CA ALA A 61 12.49 -10.24 14.58
C ALA A 61 12.01 -11.18 15.72
N GLU A 62 12.94 -11.85 16.41
CA GLU A 62 12.63 -12.75 17.53
C GLU A 62 12.09 -11.97 18.73
N ASN A 63 12.74 -10.84 19.08
CA ASN A 63 12.29 -9.97 20.15
C ASN A 63 10.99 -9.25 19.80
N ALA A 64 10.82 -8.86 18.53
CA ALA A 64 9.57 -8.33 18.00
C ALA A 64 8.42 -9.34 18.15
N ALA A 65 8.66 -10.60 17.77
CA ALA A 65 7.68 -11.68 17.94
C ALA A 65 7.37 -11.96 19.42
N ALA A 66 8.37 -11.92 20.30
CA ALA A 66 8.17 -12.05 21.74
C ALA A 66 7.30 -10.92 22.30
N LEU A 67 7.55 -9.67 21.90
CA LEU A 67 6.75 -8.52 22.31
C LEU A 67 5.31 -8.63 21.81
N ARG A 68 5.11 -8.97 20.52
CA ARG A 68 3.78 -9.16 19.92
C ARG A 68 2.94 -10.24 20.60
N ARG A 69 3.55 -11.30 21.12
CA ARG A 69 2.84 -12.32 21.91
C ARG A 69 2.30 -11.77 23.23
N ARG A 70 3.02 -10.82 23.84
CA ARG A 70 2.66 -10.23 25.14
C ARG A 70 1.77 -9.00 25.02
N LEU A 71 1.89 -8.27 23.91
CA LEU A 71 1.10 -7.08 23.59
C LEU A 71 0.32 -7.32 22.28
N PRO A 72 -0.82 -8.04 22.29
CA PRO A 72 -1.54 -8.45 21.08
C PRO A 72 -1.92 -7.33 20.09
N TRP A 73 -2.13 -6.08 20.54
CA TRP A 73 -2.42 -4.95 19.64
C TRP A 73 -1.25 -4.59 18.71
N LEU A 74 -0.05 -5.09 19.00
CA LEU A 74 1.12 -4.98 18.11
C LEU A 74 1.08 -5.98 16.95
N ASN A 75 0.06 -6.85 16.86
CA ASN A 75 -0.13 -7.69 15.69
C ASN A 75 -1.07 -6.98 14.70
N PRO A 76 -0.75 -7.00 13.39
CA PRO A 76 -1.72 -6.58 12.39
C PRO A 76 -2.95 -7.49 12.41
N VAL A 77 -4.11 -6.93 12.06
CA VAL A 77 -5.40 -7.61 12.02
C VAL A 77 -6.17 -7.24 10.75
N PRO A 78 -7.14 -8.04 10.29
CA PRO A 78 -8.15 -7.62 9.32
C PRO A 78 -8.90 -6.37 9.77
N LEU A 79 -9.18 -5.44 8.85
CA LEU A 79 -9.82 -4.15 9.16
C LEU A 79 -11.28 -4.06 8.68
N GLY A 80 -11.72 -5.04 7.91
CA GLY A 80 -13.04 -5.15 7.31
C GLY A 80 -13.33 -4.03 6.31
N LEU A 81 -14.60 -3.63 6.30
CA LEU A 81 -15.12 -2.62 5.39
C LEU A 81 -14.98 -1.18 5.91
N ARG A 82 -14.21 -0.97 6.99
CA ARG A 82 -13.85 0.38 7.44
C ARG A 82 -13.13 1.12 6.31
N THR A 83 -13.42 2.41 6.15
CA THR A 83 -12.59 3.32 5.34
C THR A 83 -11.14 3.16 5.78
N SER A 84 -10.26 2.78 4.84
CA SER A 84 -8.89 2.40 5.19
C SER A 84 -7.86 3.06 4.31
N ALA A 85 -6.69 3.35 4.86
CA ALA A 85 -5.56 3.90 4.12
C ALA A 85 -4.31 3.03 4.32
N GLY A 86 -3.67 2.73 3.21
CA GLY A 86 -2.38 2.08 3.08
C GLY A 86 -1.25 3.09 3.15
N PHE A 87 -0.37 2.91 4.13
CA PHE A 87 0.74 3.81 4.44
C PHE A 87 2.07 3.17 4.07
N GLY A 88 2.26 2.92 2.77
CA GLY A 88 3.48 2.29 2.29
C GLY A 88 4.74 3.09 2.65
N ASP A 89 5.73 2.36 3.14
CA ASP A 89 7.00 2.91 3.59
C ASP A 89 8.15 2.10 3.00
N ARG A 90 8.89 2.71 2.08
CA ARG A 90 10.07 2.12 1.42
C ARG A 90 11.34 2.25 2.27
N LEU A 91 11.31 3.09 3.29
CA LEU A 91 12.45 3.51 4.09
C LEU A 91 12.49 2.85 5.48
N GLY A 92 11.32 2.44 6.00
CA GLY A 92 11.16 1.80 7.31
C GLY A 92 11.15 2.77 8.49
N VAL A 93 10.98 4.07 8.24
CA VAL A 93 11.06 5.13 9.25
C VAL A 93 9.96 6.20 9.11
N ALA A 94 9.00 6.02 8.20
CA ALA A 94 7.91 6.99 7.96
C ALA A 94 6.69 6.75 8.86
N THR A 95 6.52 5.53 9.38
CA THR A 95 5.34 5.13 10.16
C THR A 95 5.01 6.05 11.35
N PRO A 96 5.96 6.64 12.11
CA PRO A 96 5.62 7.61 13.16
C PRO A 96 4.83 8.81 12.62
N GLY A 97 5.19 9.32 11.45
CA GLY A 97 4.47 10.41 10.79
C GLY A 97 3.12 9.96 10.24
N HIS A 98 3.02 8.71 9.74
CA HIS A 98 1.74 8.12 9.32
C HIS A 98 0.77 7.99 10.50
N ILE A 99 1.26 7.49 11.64
CA ILE A 99 0.52 7.40 12.90
C ILE A 99 0.05 8.79 13.34
N ALA A 100 0.93 9.80 13.32
CA ALA A 100 0.58 11.16 13.67
C ALA A 100 -0.49 11.78 12.74
N ALA A 101 -0.53 11.39 11.47
CA ALA A 101 -1.53 11.87 10.51
C ALA A 101 -2.89 11.20 10.68
N VAL A 102 -2.91 9.88 10.93
CA VAL A 102 -4.14 9.09 10.99
C VAL A 102 -4.83 9.18 12.35
N TRP A 103 -4.11 9.62 13.39
CA TRP A 103 -4.66 9.76 14.73
C TRP A 103 -5.95 10.59 14.75
N ASN A 104 -6.99 10.09 15.41
CA ASN A 104 -8.32 10.71 15.51
C ASN A 104 -9.02 11.01 14.17
N THR A 105 -8.66 10.34 13.07
CA THR A 105 -9.35 10.54 11.78
C THR A 105 -10.51 9.56 11.53
N GLY A 106 -10.58 8.46 12.29
CA GLY A 106 -11.52 7.35 12.06
C GLY A 106 -11.07 6.36 10.97
N VAL A 107 -10.10 6.74 10.13
CA VAL A 107 -9.54 5.91 9.06
C VAL A 107 -8.75 4.75 9.66
N ALA A 108 -9.01 3.54 9.17
CA ALA A 108 -8.29 2.34 9.60
C ALA A 108 -6.93 2.23 8.89
N PRO A 109 -5.79 2.22 9.62
CA PRO A 109 -4.48 2.25 8.99
C PRO A 109 -3.94 0.87 8.64
N ILE A 110 -3.36 0.75 7.45
CA ILE A 110 -2.47 -0.35 7.06
C ILE A 110 -1.05 0.21 7.06
N PHE A 111 -0.32 0.07 8.18
CA PHE A 111 1.02 0.64 8.35
C PHE A 111 2.12 -0.17 7.67
N ALA A 112 1.93 -1.49 7.54
CA ALA A 112 2.88 -2.34 6.84
C ALA A 112 2.35 -2.64 5.43
N GLN A 113 2.80 -1.89 4.43
CA GLN A 113 2.43 -2.13 3.04
C GLN A 113 3.66 -1.96 2.15
N GLN A 114 4.00 -3.00 1.40
CA GLN A 114 4.95 -2.93 0.28
C GLN A 114 4.60 -4.02 -0.73
N SER A 115 4.81 -3.70 -2.00
CA SER A 115 4.70 -4.69 -3.07
C SER A 115 5.95 -5.56 -3.18
N VAL A 116 5.83 -6.77 -3.76
CA VAL A 116 6.98 -7.65 -4.07
C VAL A 116 8.06 -6.90 -4.87
N ARG A 117 7.62 -6.07 -5.83
CA ARG A 117 8.51 -5.20 -6.62
C ARG A 117 9.29 -4.21 -5.75
N GLU A 118 8.65 -3.61 -4.75
CA GLU A 118 9.31 -2.68 -3.83
C GLU A 118 10.24 -3.40 -2.84
N ASN A 119 9.87 -4.58 -2.34
CA ASN A 119 10.75 -5.42 -1.53
C ASN A 119 12.05 -5.73 -2.29
N ASN A 120 11.95 -6.19 -3.53
CA ASN A 120 13.11 -6.49 -4.38
C ASN A 120 14.00 -5.26 -4.63
N ARG A 121 13.42 -4.08 -4.86
CA ARG A 121 14.17 -2.84 -5.14
C ARG A 121 14.78 -2.19 -3.91
N THR A 122 14.20 -2.43 -2.74
CA THR A 122 14.71 -1.85 -1.48
C THR A 122 15.64 -2.82 -0.75
N GLY A 123 15.70 -4.08 -1.20
CA GLY A 123 16.39 -5.16 -0.48
C GLY A 123 15.74 -5.50 0.86
N ARG A 124 14.49 -5.07 1.10
CA ARG A 124 13.75 -5.31 2.35
C ARG A 124 12.89 -6.55 2.24
N THR A 125 12.91 -7.36 3.29
CA THR A 125 12.05 -8.54 3.45
C THR A 125 10.67 -8.16 4.01
N PRO A 126 9.61 -8.94 3.77
CA PRO A 126 8.30 -8.73 4.39
C PRO A 126 8.35 -8.65 5.93
N GLN A 127 9.24 -9.44 6.56
CA GLN A 127 9.44 -9.41 8.02
C GLN A 127 9.90 -8.03 8.51
N GLN A 128 10.89 -7.42 7.83
CA GLN A 128 11.37 -6.07 8.17
C GLN A 128 10.27 -5.02 8.03
N VAL A 129 9.41 -5.12 7.02
CA VAL A 129 8.30 -4.16 6.83
C VAL A 129 7.33 -4.19 8.00
N VAL A 130 6.93 -5.39 8.44
CA VAL A 130 6.02 -5.55 9.58
C VAL A 130 6.68 -5.14 10.90
N ASP A 131 7.95 -5.49 11.10
CA ASP A 131 8.66 -5.14 12.34
C ASP A 131 8.89 -3.63 12.45
N ASP A 132 9.30 -2.95 11.37
CA ASP A 132 9.50 -1.49 11.36
C ASP A 132 8.19 -0.73 11.68
N ALA A 133 7.07 -1.19 11.09
CA ALA A 133 5.75 -0.66 11.41
C ALA A 133 5.35 -0.94 12.86
N MET A 134 5.57 -2.17 13.35
CA MET A 134 5.23 -2.59 14.71
C MET A 134 6.02 -1.80 15.77
N TRP A 135 7.32 -1.59 15.56
CA TRP A 135 8.13 -0.79 16.46
C TRP A 135 7.65 0.66 16.54
N SER A 136 7.16 1.21 15.42
CA SER A 136 6.55 2.53 15.38
C SER A 136 5.20 2.56 16.10
N VAL A 137 4.36 1.54 15.93
CA VAL A 137 3.10 1.36 16.67
C VAL A 137 3.37 1.35 18.18
N PHE A 138 4.38 0.60 18.63
CA PHE A 138 4.80 0.56 20.03
C PHE A 138 5.33 1.93 20.51
N ALA A 139 6.23 2.53 19.74
CA ALA A 139 6.87 3.82 20.05
C ALA A 139 5.87 4.97 20.17
N CYS A 140 4.86 5.01 19.29
CA CYS A 140 3.84 6.06 19.28
C CYS A 140 2.66 5.76 20.23
N GLY A 141 2.66 4.61 20.90
CA GLY A 141 1.57 4.23 21.80
C GLY A 141 0.24 3.93 21.10
N TRP A 142 0.29 3.55 19.82
CA TRP A 142 -0.91 3.17 19.07
C TRP A 142 -1.42 1.80 19.55
N GLN A 143 -2.68 1.74 19.98
CA GLN A 143 -3.32 0.52 20.49
C GLN A 143 -4.58 0.10 19.72
N GLU A 144 -4.97 0.87 18.69
CA GLU A 144 -6.10 0.51 17.84
C GLU A 144 -5.71 -0.53 16.77
N ALA A 145 -6.71 -1.14 16.14
CA ALA A 145 -6.50 -2.08 15.04
C ALA A 145 -5.73 -1.42 13.88
N TRP A 146 -4.73 -2.13 13.35
CA TRP A 146 -3.97 -1.75 12.16
C TRP A 146 -3.70 -2.99 11.29
N GLY A 147 -3.45 -2.79 10.01
CA GLY A 147 -3.29 -3.88 9.03
C GLY A 147 -1.89 -3.99 8.44
N ALA A 148 -1.63 -5.14 7.81
CA ALA A 148 -0.44 -5.39 7.00
C ALA A 148 -0.86 -5.98 5.63
N ASP A 149 -0.55 -5.27 4.54
CA ASP A 149 -0.94 -5.59 3.16
C ASP A 149 0.24 -6.07 2.31
N ALA A 150 0.13 -7.31 1.84
CA ALA A 150 1.01 -7.91 0.86
C ALA A 150 0.57 -7.43 -0.53
N ASP A 151 1.14 -6.32 -0.97
CA ASP A 151 0.66 -5.58 -2.13
C ASP A 151 1.12 -6.22 -3.46
N HIS A 152 0.27 -6.17 -4.48
CA HIS A 152 0.54 -6.70 -5.84
C HIS A 152 1.16 -8.12 -5.88
N LEU A 153 0.56 -9.10 -5.19
CA LEU A 153 0.92 -10.50 -5.31
C LEU A 153 0.46 -11.08 -6.65
N LYS A 154 1.42 -11.43 -7.50
CA LYS A 154 1.17 -12.02 -8.82
C LYS A 154 1.21 -13.54 -8.82
N THR A 155 2.09 -14.14 -8.02
CA THR A 155 2.33 -15.58 -8.06
C THR A 155 2.14 -16.24 -6.69
N ILE A 156 1.75 -17.52 -6.71
CA ILE A 156 1.60 -18.37 -5.52
C ILE A 156 2.92 -18.46 -4.73
N ASN A 157 4.06 -18.38 -5.43
CA ASN A 157 5.39 -18.51 -4.84
C ASN A 157 5.76 -17.31 -3.97
N ASP A 158 5.14 -16.15 -4.19
CA ASP A 158 5.41 -14.94 -3.41
C ASP A 158 4.66 -14.95 -2.07
N VAL A 159 3.64 -15.81 -1.89
CA VAL A 159 2.78 -15.85 -0.69
C VAL A 159 3.51 -16.23 0.61
N PRO A 160 4.36 -17.28 0.66
CA PRO A 160 4.85 -17.82 1.94
C PRO A 160 5.59 -16.82 2.84
N PRO A 161 6.50 -15.96 2.32
CA PRO A 161 7.18 -14.96 3.14
C PRO A 161 6.24 -13.97 3.85
N PHE A 162 5.16 -13.53 3.20
CA PHE A 162 4.18 -12.61 3.80
C PHE A 162 3.33 -13.31 4.85
N VAL A 163 2.91 -14.55 4.58
CA VAL A 163 2.16 -15.38 5.54
C VAL A 163 2.98 -15.67 6.79
N ALA A 164 4.29 -15.90 6.64
CA ALA A 164 5.22 -16.12 7.74
C ALA A 164 5.45 -14.86 8.58
N ALA A 165 5.55 -13.68 7.94
CA ALA A 165 5.72 -12.39 8.62
C ALA A 165 4.47 -11.93 9.40
N GLY A 166 3.30 -12.49 9.06
CA GLY A 166 2.02 -12.24 9.73
C GLY A 166 1.14 -11.22 9.04
N TYR A 167 1.25 -11.07 7.72
CA TYR A 167 0.36 -10.22 6.93
C TYR A 167 -1.11 -10.68 7.04
N THR A 168 -2.03 -9.73 7.01
CA THR A 168 -3.47 -9.95 7.20
C THR A 168 -4.33 -9.51 6.03
N PHE A 169 -3.75 -8.79 5.07
CA PHE A 169 -4.39 -8.34 3.85
C PHE A 169 -3.51 -8.78 2.67
N PHE A 170 -4.12 -9.41 1.67
CA PHE A 170 -3.44 -9.91 0.48
C PHE A 170 -4.05 -9.32 -0.78
N THR A 171 -3.27 -8.51 -1.48
CA THR A 171 -3.69 -7.88 -2.73
C THR A 171 -3.24 -8.73 -3.90
N ILE A 172 -4.18 -9.38 -4.56
CA ILE A 172 -3.92 -10.21 -5.72
C ILE A 172 -3.92 -9.33 -6.96
N ASP A 173 -2.81 -9.37 -7.70
CA ASP A 173 -2.67 -8.76 -9.01
C ASP A 173 -2.69 -9.86 -10.09
N PRO A 174 -3.87 -10.14 -10.68
CA PRO A 174 -4.01 -11.09 -11.76
C PRO A 174 -3.82 -10.44 -13.14
N GLY A 175 -3.15 -9.29 -13.25
CA GLY A 175 -3.05 -8.51 -14.50
C GLY A 175 -2.48 -9.31 -15.68
N GLU A 176 -1.54 -10.24 -15.44
CA GLU A 176 -0.98 -11.13 -16.47
C GLU A 176 -2.00 -12.14 -17.03
N HIS A 177 -3.14 -12.29 -16.36
CA HIS A 177 -4.26 -13.13 -16.78
C HIS A 177 -5.46 -12.33 -17.32
N VAL A 178 -5.28 -11.03 -17.54
CA VAL A 178 -6.25 -10.17 -18.23
C VAL A 178 -5.90 -10.14 -19.72
N ASP A 179 -6.87 -10.50 -20.57
CA ASP A 179 -6.68 -10.46 -22.03
C ASP A 179 -7.10 -9.09 -22.59
N ASP A 180 -6.19 -8.12 -22.58
CA ASP A 180 -6.44 -6.77 -23.10
C ASP A 180 -6.82 -6.75 -24.59
N ALA A 181 -6.44 -7.76 -25.39
CA ALA A 181 -6.79 -7.80 -26.81
C ALA A 181 -8.31 -8.01 -27.03
N ALA A 182 -8.99 -8.59 -26.05
CA ALA A 182 -10.45 -8.73 -26.06
C ALA A 182 -11.19 -7.40 -26.23
N GLU A 183 -10.55 -6.27 -25.88
CA GLU A 183 -11.15 -4.94 -26.06
C GLU A 183 -11.55 -4.65 -27.51
N THR A 184 -10.78 -5.18 -28.47
CA THR A 184 -10.93 -4.90 -29.91
C THR A 184 -11.23 -6.13 -30.77
N ASP A 185 -11.24 -7.32 -30.18
CA ASP A 185 -11.51 -8.57 -30.90
C ASP A 185 -12.94 -8.64 -31.42
N ASP A 186 -13.13 -9.29 -32.56
CA ASP A 186 -14.46 -9.61 -33.08
C ASP A 186 -15.12 -10.78 -32.32
N LEU A 187 -16.44 -10.93 -32.51
CA LEU A 187 -17.22 -11.93 -31.79
C LEU A 187 -16.75 -13.38 -32.03
N ASN A 188 -16.28 -13.70 -33.23
CA ASN A 188 -15.79 -15.05 -33.55
C ASN A 188 -14.49 -15.36 -32.79
N THR A 189 -13.58 -14.39 -32.75
CA THR A 189 -12.33 -14.46 -32.00
C THR A 189 -12.59 -14.57 -30.50
N LEU A 190 -13.51 -13.76 -29.99
CA LEU A 190 -13.96 -13.83 -28.59
C LEU A 190 -14.54 -15.20 -28.24
N TYR A 191 -15.35 -15.81 -29.11
CA TYR A 191 -15.86 -17.17 -28.89
C TYR A 191 -14.75 -18.23 -28.89
N ALA A 192 -13.79 -18.13 -29.80
CA ALA A 192 -12.65 -19.04 -29.83
C ALA A 192 -11.83 -18.94 -28.54
N LYS A 193 -11.56 -17.73 -28.05
CA LYS A 193 -10.88 -17.50 -26.76
C LYS A 193 -11.69 -18.02 -25.58
N ALA A 194 -13.01 -17.80 -25.58
CA ALA A 194 -13.89 -18.32 -24.53
C ALA A 194 -13.86 -19.85 -24.46
N GLY A 195 -13.69 -20.54 -25.59
CA GLY A 195 -13.50 -22.00 -25.64
C GLY A 195 -12.21 -22.51 -25.00
N ALA A 196 -11.20 -21.65 -24.80
CA ALA A 196 -9.93 -21.99 -24.17
C ALA A 196 -9.86 -21.67 -22.67
N LEU A 197 -10.92 -21.09 -22.09
CA LEU A 197 -10.97 -20.75 -20.67
C LEU A 197 -11.09 -22.00 -19.79
N ASP A 198 -10.55 -21.93 -18.57
CA ASP A 198 -10.63 -22.98 -17.56
C ASP A 198 -12.00 -22.95 -16.85
N TRP A 199 -13.03 -23.39 -17.57
CA TRP A 199 -14.41 -23.47 -17.08
C TRP A 199 -14.58 -24.37 -15.86
N ALA A 200 -13.71 -25.36 -15.69
CA ALA A 200 -13.73 -26.26 -14.53
C ALA A 200 -13.30 -25.52 -13.25
N LEU A 201 -12.23 -24.74 -13.30
CA LEU A 201 -11.79 -23.92 -12.17
C LEU A 201 -12.78 -22.78 -11.87
N LEU A 202 -13.46 -22.28 -12.90
CA LEU A 202 -14.53 -21.30 -12.75
C LEU A 202 -15.86 -21.94 -12.28
N GLU A 203 -15.96 -23.26 -12.14
CA GLU A 203 -17.18 -23.92 -11.65
C GLU A 203 -18.45 -23.46 -12.39
N THR A 204 -18.37 -23.26 -13.71
CA THR A 204 -19.46 -22.77 -14.57
C THR A 204 -19.22 -23.14 -16.03
N SER A 205 -20.11 -22.73 -16.94
CA SER A 205 -19.97 -22.86 -18.39
C SER A 205 -20.27 -21.53 -19.09
N LEU A 206 -19.87 -21.40 -20.36
CA LEU A 206 -20.23 -20.23 -21.16
C LEU A 206 -21.75 -20.07 -21.30
N ASP A 207 -22.47 -21.17 -21.49
CA ASP A 207 -23.94 -21.15 -21.61
C ASP A 207 -24.59 -20.69 -20.31
N ASP A 208 -24.09 -21.13 -19.16
CA ASP A 208 -24.56 -20.72 -17.83
C ASP A 208 -24.31 -19.23 -17.61
N VAL A 209 -23.12 -18.74 -17.98
CA VAL A 209 -22.78 -17.31 -17.95
C VAL A 209 -23.73 -16.49 -18.82
N LYS A 210 -24.01 -16.92 -20.05
CA LYS A 210 -24.99 -16.27 -20.94
C LYS A 210 -26.38 -16.25 -20.31
N ARG A 211 -26.86 -17.38 -19.78
CA ARG A 211 -28.18 -17.46 -19.10
C ARG A 211 -28.28 -16.52 -17.90
N ASN A 212 -27.20 -16.35 -17.14
CA ASN A 212 -27.21 -15.56 -15.91
C ASN A 212 -27.02 -14.05 -16.16
N TYR A 213 -26.22 -13.69 -17.15
CA TYR A 213 -25.74 -12.31 -17.32
C TYR A 213 -26.15 -11.64 -18.62
N GLN A 214 -26.56 -12.34 -19.69
CA GLN A 214 -26.97 -11.73 -20.96
C GLN A 214 -28.38 -11.11 -20.88
N ARG A 215 -28.49 -10.05 -20.09
CA ARG A 215 -29.73 -9.34 -19.79
C ARG A 215 -29.42 -7.91 -19.34
N THR A 216 -30.49 -7.17 -19.02
CA THR A 216 -30.38 -5.84 -18.43
C THR A 216 -30.45 -5.91 -16.91
N PHE A 217 -29.51 -5.25 -16.25
CA PHE A 217 -29.48 -5.01 -14.81
C PHE A 217 -29.79 -3.54 -14.54
N VAL A 218 -30.85 -3.29 -13.76
CA VAL A 218 -31.22 -1.95 -13.31
C VAL A 218 -30.66 -1.77 -11.90
N LEU A 219 -29.63 -0.95 -11.76
CA LEU A 219 -28.98 -0.58 -10.51
C LEU A 219 -29.45 0.81 -10.07
N ASN A 220 -29.01 1.27 -8.90
CA ASN A 220 -29.34 2.61 -8.43
C ASN A 220 -28.64 3.68 -9.29
N GLY A 221 -29.39 4.33 -10.19
CA GLY A 221 -28.88 5.37 -11.09
C GLY A 221 -28.06 4.88 -12.28
N LEU A 222 -27.99 3.56 -12.51
CA LEU A 222 -27.20 2.96 -13.60
C LEU A 222 -27.97 1.77 -14.19
N THR A 223 -28.08 1.70 -15.51
CA THR A 223 -28.62 0.53 -16.22
C THR A 223 -27.51 -0.12 -17.05
N LEU A 224 -27.24 -1.40 -16.82
CA LEU A 224 -26.24 -2.18 -17.56
C LEU A 224 -26.94 -3.24 -18.40
N THR A 225 -26.90 -3.09 -19.72
CA THR A 225 -27.35 -4.13 -20.65
C THR A 225 -26.14 -4.90 -21.15
N PHE A 226 -26.13 -6.20 -20.89
CA PHE A 226 -25.17 -7.14 -21.48
C PHE A 226 -25.80 -7.76 -22.72
N ASP A 227 -25.47 -7.20 -23.88
CA ASP A 227 -25.64 -7.93 -25.13
C ASP A 227 -24.59 -9.04 -25.25
N GLU A 228 -24.70 -9.85 -26.30
CA GLU A 228 -23.81 -10.98 -26.52
C GLU A 228 -22.34 -10.53 -26.62
N HIS A 229 -22.06 -9.49 -27.40
CA HIS A 229 -20.69 -9.02 -27.61
C HIS A 229 -20.08 -8.49 -26.30
N MET A 230 -20.81 -7.64 -25.58
CA MET A 230 -20.35 -7.06 -24.32
C MET A 230 -20.08 -8.12 -23.25
N LEU A 231 -20.96 -9.13 -23.15
CA LEU A 231 -20.79 -10.22 -22.20
C LEU A 231 -19.57 -11.08 -22.53
N ILE A 232 -19.46 -11.57 -23.77
CA ILE A 232 -18.35 -12.44 -24.14
C ILE A 232 -17.02 -11.68 -24.05
N LYS A 233 -17.00 -10.38 -24.39
CA LYS A 233 -15.83 -9.51 -24.16
C LYS A 233 -15.41 -9.52 -22.69
N ALA A 234 -16.32 -9.20 -21.77
CA ALA A 234 -16.02 -9.15 -20.34
C ALA A 234 -15.54 -10.51 -19.80
N VAL A 235 -16.15 -11.60 -20.26
CA VAL A 235 -15.76 -12.98 -19.93
C VAL A 235 -14.35 -13.27 -20.40
N VAL A 236 -14.05 -13.11 -21.68
CA VAL A 236 -12.72 -13.40 -22.25
C VAL A 236 -11.64 -12.56 -21.57
N LYS A 237 -11.93 -11.28 -21.35
CA LYS A 237 -10.98 -10.35 -20.74
C LYS A 237 -10.62 -10.70 -19.30
N TYR A 238 -11.60 -11.15 -18.48
CA TYR A 238 -11.41 -11.27 -17.02
C TYR A 238 -11.59 -12.67 -16.42
N ALA A 239 -12.11 -13.66 -17.14
CA ALA A 239 -12.30 -15.01 -16.59
C ALA A 239 -10.97 -15.65 -16.17
N GLY A 240 -9.89 -15.44 -16.94
CA GLY A 240 -8.54 -15.88 -16.56
C GLY A 240 -8.06 -15.24 -15.26
N ALA A 241 -8.32 -13.94 -15.09
CA ALA A 241 -7.97 -13.18 -13.89
C ALA A 241 -8.75 -13.66 -12.66
N VAL A 242 -10.06 -13.88 -12.79
CA VAL A 242 -10.90 -14.46 -11.72
C VAL A 242 -10.40 -15.85 -11.32
N ALA A 243 -10.11 -16.72 -12.30
CA ALA A 243 -9.59 -18.06 -12.06
C ALA A 243 -8.25 -18.01 -11.31
N HIS A 244 -7.37 -17.06 -11.65
CA HIS A 244 -6.11 -16.86 -10.93
C HIS A 244 -6.32 -16.41 -9.50
N THR A 245 -7.22 -15.46 -9.25
CA THR A 245 -7.57 -15.04 -7.90
C THR A 245 -8.08 -16.20 -7.05
N VAL A 246 -8.86 -17.12 -7.62
CA VAL A 246 -9.28 -18.35 -6.93
C VAL A 246 -8.09 -19.27 -6.59
N ARG A 247 -7.11 -19.42 -7.49
CA ARG A 247 -5.89 -20.19 -7.18
C ARG A 247 -5.09 -19.57 -6.03
N MET A 248 -4.92 -18.25 -6.05
CA MET A 248 -4.25 -17.51 -4.98
C MET A 248 -5.01 -17.65 -3.64
N LEU A 249 -6.34 -17.55 -3.66
CA LEU A 249 -7.18 -17.78 -2.50
C LEU A 249 -6.97 -19.19 -1.91
N ARG A 250 -6.99 -20.23 -2.74
CA ARG A 250 -6.77 -21.62 -2.29
C ARG A 250 -5.40 -21.79 -1.65
N GLN A 251 -4.35 -21.18 -2.22
CA GLN A 251 -3.02 -21.17 -1.60
C GLN A 251 -3.03 -20.45 -0.24
N LEU A 252 -3.68 -19.30 -0.15
CA LEU A 252 -3.76 -18.51 1.07
C LEU A 252 -4.52 -19.27 2.16
N GLN A 253 -5.65 -19.90 1.84
CA GLN A 253 -6.40 -20.73 2.80
C GLN A 253 -5.53 -21.87 3.35
N ASN A 254 -4.76 -22.53 2.49
CA ASN A 254 -3.82 -23.57 2.93
C ASN A 254 -2.72 -23.02 3.85
N SER A 255 -2.17 -21.84 3.53
CA SER A 255 -1.03 -21.25 4.24
C SER A 255 -1.42 -20.52 5.53
N MET A 256 -2.59 -19.89 5.55
CA MET A 256 -3.15 -19.17 6.70
C MET A 256 -3.80 -20.11 7.70
N ALA A 257 -4.23 -21.30 7.26
CA ALA A 257 -5.03 -22.24 8.04
C ALA A 257 -6.28 -21.52 8.61
N ASN A 258 -6.40 -21.43 9.93
CA ASN A 258 -7.52 -20.78 10.60
C ASN A 258 -7.30 -19.28 10.89
N ARG A 259 -6.15 -18.71 10.50
CA ARG A 259 -5.89 -17.28 10.72
C ARG A 259 -6.77 -16.44 9.78
N PRO A 260 -7.46 -15.42 10.29
CA PRO A 260 -8.30 -14.58 9.45
C PRO A 260 -7.41 -13.70 8.55
N PHE A 261 -7.87 -13.48 7.32
CA PHE A 261 -7.21 -12.61 6.35
C PHE A 261 -8.23 -11.96 5.42
N GLU A 262 -7.79 -10.93 4.73
CA GLU A 262 -8.57 -10.18 3.76
C GLU A 262 -7.95 -10.31 2.38
N LEU A 263 -8.79 -10.26 1.35
CA LEU A 263 -8.36 -10.33 -0.03
C LEU A 263 -8.84 -9.10 -0.80
N GLU A 264 -7.96 -8.57 -1.64
CA GLU A 264 -8.28 -7.60 -2.68
C GLU A 264 -7.93 -8.19 -4.04
N MET A 265 -8.73 -7.87 -5.06
CA MET A 265 -8.37 -8.10 -6.45
C MET A 265 -8.06 -6.75 -7.11
N SER A 266 -6.85 -6.60 -7.65
CA SER A 266 -6.39 -5.37 -8.29
C SER A 266 -6.19 -5.56 -9.78
N VAL A 267 -6.91 -4.78 -10.60
CA VAL A 267 -6.77 -4.74 -12.06
C VAL A 267 -6.51 -3.30 -12.52
N ASP A 268 -5.88 -2.49 -11.67
CA ASP A 268 -5.56 -1.08 -11.94
C ASP A 268 -4.42 -0.91 -12.97
N GLU A 269 -3.47 -1.84 -12.98
CA GLU A 269 -2.30 -1.84 -13.88
C GLU A 269 -2.58 -2.48 -15.27
N THR A 270 -3.83 -2.80 -15.62
CA THR A 270 -4.18 -3.38 -16.96
C THR A 270 -4.01 -2.39 -18.11
N GLY A 271 -3.95 -2.87 -19.35
CA GLY A 271 -3.77 -2.02 -20.54
C GLY A 271 -4.98 -1.15 -20.85
N THR A 272 -6.18 -1.59 -20.48
CA THR A 272 -7.45 -0.94 -20.79
C THR A 272 -8.26 -0.61 -19.54
N THR A 273 -9.00 0.50 -19.57
CA THR A 273 -9.92 0.93 -18.49
C THR A 273 -10.91 -0.19 -18.18
N THR A 274 -11.15 -0.44 -16.89
CA THR A 274 -12.15 -1.40 -16.45
C THR A 274 -13.54 -0.82 -16.67
N SER A 275 -14.29 -1.36 -17.62
CA SER A 275 -15.66 -0.91 -17.88
C SER A 275 -16.60 -1.26 -16.72
N LEU A 276 -17.77 -0.61 -16.66
CA LEU A 276 -18.78 -0.92 -15.64
C LEU A 276 -19.31 -2.36 -15.78
N HIS A 277 -19.46 -2.85 -17.01
CA HIS A 277 -19.81 -4.24 -17.31
C HIS A 277 -18.74 -5.22 -16.82
N GLU A 278 -17.48 -4.88 -17.00
CA GLU A 278 -16.34 -5.69 -16.53
C GLU A 278 -16.26 -5.73 -15.01
N HIS A 279 -16.39 -4.60 -14.31
CA HIS A 279 -16.48 -4.58 -12.85
C HIS A 279 -17.65 -5.46 -12.38
N PHE A 280 -18.84 -5.29 -12.96
CA PHE A 280 -20.01 -6.08 -12.60
C PHE A 280 -19.75 -7.59 -12.76
N TYR A 281 -19.17 -8.00 -13.90
CA TYR A 281 -18.82 -9.39 -14.16
C TYR A 281 -17.83 -9.94 -13.12
N ILE A 282 -16.74 -9.22 -12.84
CA ILE A 282 -15.73 -9.63 -11.85
C ILE A 282 -16.39 -9.80 -10.48
N ALA A 283 -17.13 -8.81 -10.00
CA ALA A 283 -17.78 -8.86 -8.70
C ALA A 283 -18.82 -9.99 -8.60
N ALA A 284 -19.58 -10.25 -9.68
CA ALA A 284 -20.52 -11.35 -9.75
C ALA A 284 -19.82 -12.71 -9.65
N GLU A 285 -18.75 -12.91 -10.40
CA GLU A 285 -18.03 -14.19 -10.43
C GLU A 285 -17.24 -14.44 -9.14
N LEU A 286 -16.57 -13.43 -8.58
CA LEU A 286 -15.93 -13.56 -7.27
C LEU A 286 -16.95 -13.90 -6.17
N THR A 287 -18.14 -13.28 -6.21
CA THR A 287 -19.24 -13.60 -5.29
C THR A 287 -19.73 -15.04 -5.48
N ARG A 288 -19.97 -15.47 -6.74
CA ARG A 288 -20.45 -16.82 -7.07
C ARG A 288 -19.46 -17.90 -6.62
N LEU A 289 -18.16 -17.62 -6.76
CA LEU A 289 -17.06 -18.50 -6.36
C LEU A 289 -16.74 -18.40 -4.86
N ASN A 290 -17.54 -17.67 -4.08
CA ASN A 290 -17.36 -17.47 -2.63
C ASN A 290 -15.97 -16.93 -2.25
N VAL A 291 -15.39 -16.07 -3.09
CA VAL A 291 -14.15 -15.37 -2.76
C VAL A 291 -14.46 -14.30 -1.69
N PRO A 292 -13.82 -14.32 -0.52
CA PRO A 292 -14.07 -13.35 0.55
C PRO A 292 -13.27 -12.06 0.34
N PHE A 293 -13.52 -11.36 -0.77
CA PHE A 293 -12.81 -10.11 -1.08
C PHE A 293 -13.43 -8.92 -0.33
N VAL A 294 -12.58 -8.06 0.23
CA VAL A 294 -13.00 -6.85 0.97
C VAL A 294 -12.86 -5.58 0.13
N SER A 295 -12.17 -5.66 -1.01
CA SER A 295 -12.01 -4.55 -1.95
C SER A 295 -11.67 -5.02 -3.36
N LEU A 296 -11.94 -4.13 -4.33
CA LEU A 296 -11.59 -4.29 -5.73
C LEU A 296 -11.00 -2.98 -6.24
N ALA A 297 -9.85 -3.05 -6.91
CA ALA A 297 -9.20 -1.90 -7.52
C ALA A 297 -9.36 -1.95 -9.05
N PRO A 298 -10.32 -1.23 -9.64
CA PRO A 298 -10.45 -1.15 -11.09
C PRO A 298 -9.41 -0.17 -11.66
N ARG A 299 -9.15 -0.27 -12.96
CA ARG A 299 -8.52 0.82 -13.71
C ARG A 299 -9.57 1.86 -14.10
N PHE A 300 -9.49 3.03 -13.51
CA PHE A 300 -10.39 4.15 -13.79
C PHE A 300 -10.12 4.80 -15.16
N VAL A 301 -11.09 5.59 -15.63
CA VAL A 301 -10.90 6.52 -16.76
C VAL A 301 -9.79 7.54 -16.46
N GLY A 302 -9.25 8.16 -17.52
CA GLY A 302 -8.11 9.07 -17.43
C GLY A 302 -6.81 8.35 -17.04
N ARG A 303 -5.91 9.04 -16.34
CA ARG A 303 -4.62 8.47 -15.92
C ARG A 303 -4.30 8.75 -14.46
N PHE A 304 -3.89 7.69 -13.77
CA PHE A 304 -3.39 7.71 -12.39
C PHE A 304 -1.88 7.47 -12.43
N GLU A 305 -1.12 8.52 -12.70
CA GLU A 305 0.35 8.44 -12.73
C GLU A 305 0.94 8.62 -11.32
N LYS A 306 2.15 8.09 -11.09
CA LYS A 306 2.80 8.14 -9.77
C LYS A 306 3.22 9.58 -9.43
N GLY A 307 3.01 10.01 -8.18
CA GLY A 307 3.54 11.27 -7.63
C GLY A 307 2.85 12.56 -8.08
N VAL A 308 1.70 12.48 -8.76
CA VAL A 308 0.96 13.64 -9.30
C VAL A 308 -0.55 13.42 -9.13
N ASP A 309 -1.35 14.49 -9.27
CA ASP A 309 -2.82 14.38 -9.26
C ASP A 309 -3.35 13.69 -10.53
N TYR A 310 -4.64 13.38 -10.54
CA TYR A 310 -5.35 12.78 -11.67
C TYR A 310 -5.19 13.61 -12.95
N ILE A 311 -4.99 12.91 -14.07
CA ILE A 311 -4.88 13.53 -15.40
C ILE A 311 -6.06 13.06 -16.26
N GLY A 312 -7.01 13.96 -16.51
CA GLY A 312 -8.18 13.70 -17.34
C GLY A 312 -9.33 14.65 -16.99
N ASP A 313 -10.53 14.34 -17.49
CA ASP A 313 -11.75 15.06 -17.13
C ASP A 313 -12.29 14.54 -15.78
N LEU A 314 -12.43 15.44 -14.81
CA LEU A 314 -12.97 15.11 -13.48
C LEU A 314 -14.47 14.80 -13.51
N GLY A 315 -15.24 15.37 -14.44
CA GLY A 315 -16.67 15.05 -14.62
C GLY A 315 -16.88 13.65 -15.19
N GLU A 316 -16.01 13.23 -16.11
CA GLU A 316 -15.98 11.85 -16.60
C GLU A 316 -15.61 10.87 -15.48
N LEU A 317 -14.57 11.20 -14.70
CA LEU A 317 -14.17 10.40 -13.54
C LEU A 317 -15.27 10.32 -12.48
N ASP A 318 -15.96 11.42 -12.19
CA ASP A 318 -17.07 11.46 -11.23
C ASP A 318 -18.19 10.50 -11.65
N THR A 319 -18.55 10.50 -12.93
CA THR A 319 -19.55 9.59 -13.51
C THR A 319 -19.09 8.13 -13.46
N ASN A 320 -17.81 7.88 -13.76
CA ASN A 320 -17.23 6.55 -13.72
C ASN A 320 -17.20 5.97 -12.30
N ILE A 321 -16.76 6.75 -11.30
CA ILE A 321 -16.76 6.37 -9.88
C ILE A 321 -18.20 6.15 -9.39
N ALA A 322 -19.16 6.99 -9.77
CA ALA A 322 -20.56 6.81 -9.45
C ALA A 322 -21.09 5.44 -9.94
N GLY A 323 -20.72 5.05 -11.16
CA GLY A 323 -21.08 3.76 -11.73
C GLY A 323 -20.48 2.58 -10.97
N HIS A 324 -19.19 2.63 -10.65
CA HIS A 324 -18.54 1.59 -9.83
C HIS A 324 -19.16 1.50 -8.43
N ALA A 325 -19.51 2.63 -7.81
CA ALA A 325 -20.19 2.65 -6.52
C ALA A 325 -21.62 2.07 -6.59
N ALA A 326 -22.34 2.28 -7.70
CA ALA A 326 -23.65 1.66 -7.92
C ALA A 326 -23.55 0.12 -8.00
N ILE A 327 -22.48 -0.40 -8.61
CA ILE A 327 -22.20 -1.84 -8.66
C ILE A 327 -21.88 -2.37 -7.25
N ILE A 328 -21.03 -1.69 -6.48
CA ILE A 328 -20.74 -2.05 -5.08
C ILE A 328 -22.04 -2.16 -4.27
N LYS A 329 -22.94 -1.17 -4.39
CA LYS A 329 -24.25 -1.16 -3.71
C LYS A 329 -25.14 -2.30 -4.19
N HIS A 330 -25.12 -2.64 -5.48
CA HIS A 330 -25.88 -3.78 -6.02
C HIS A 330 -25.48 -5.10 -5.36
N PHE A 331 -24.18 -5.30 -5.13
CA PHE A 331 -23.68 -6.47 -4.41
C PHE A 331 -23.75 -6.34 -2.87
N GLY A 332 -24.63 -5.47 -2.37
CA GLY A 332 -24.92 -5.32 -0.94
C GLY A 332 -23.86 -4.56 -0.16
N SER A 333 -23.04 -3.73 -0.82
CA SER A 333 -21.99 -2.94 -0.16
C SER A 333 -21.00 -3.81 0.63
N ARG A 334 -20.67 -4.99 0.10
CA ARG A 334 -19.84 -6.01 0.76
C ARG A 334 -18.34 -5.86 0.53
N TYR A 335 -17.92 -4.87 -0.25
CA TYR A 335 -16.52 -4.58 -0.54
C TYR A 335 -16.31 -3.08 -0.78
N LYS A 336 -15.06 -2.63 -0.70
CA LYS A 336 -14.64 -1.24 -0.90
C LYS A 336 -14.15 -1.01 -2.33
N LEU A 337 -14.27 0.22 -2.80
CA LEU A 337 -13.53 0.69 -3.96
C LEU A 337 -12.10 0.99 -3.55
N SER A 338 -11.11 0.34 -4.16
CA SER A 338 -9.70 0.58 -3.84
C SER A 338 -9.05 1.54 -4.84
N LEU A 339 -8.36 2.55 -4.33
CA LEU A 339 -7.66 3.59 -5.08
C LEU A 339 -6.17 3.28 -5.08
N HIS A 340 -5.75 2.51 -6.07
CA HIS A 340 -4.34 2.28 -6.36
C HIS A 340 -3.68 3.49 -7.01
N THR A 341 -2.35 3.58 -6.87
CA THR A 341 -1.61 4.80 -7.23
C THR A 341 -2.26 6.05 -6.60
N GLY A 342 -2.81 5.86 -5.41
CA GLY A 342 -3.71 6.82 -4.77
C GLY A 342 -3.00 8.05 -4.24
N SER A 343 -1.68 8.02 -4.05
CA SER A 343 -0.94 9.22 -3.60
C SER A 343 -1.15 10.41 -4.53
N ASP A 344 -1.30 11.58 -3.91
CA ASP A 344 -1.47 12.89 -4.52
C ASP A 344 -2.72 13.08 -5.40
N LYS A 345 -3.69 12.14 -5.36
CA LYS A 345 -4.94 12.18 -6.13
C LYS A 345 -6.03 13.04 -5.47
N PHE A 346 -5.68 14.26 -5.04
CA PHE A 346 -6.56 15.11 -4.21
C PHE A 346 -7.92 15.39 -4.85
N GLY A 347 -7.99 15.54 -6.18
CA GLY A 347 -9.27 15.71 -6.89
C GLY A 347 -10.19 14.47 -6.85
N VAL A 348 -9.63 13.28 -6.62
CA VAL A 348 -10.35 12.00 -6.69
C VAL A 348 -11.01 11.63 -5.37
N TYR A 349 -10.36 11.92 -4.23
CA TYR A 349 -10.81 11.44 -2.93
C TYR A 349 -12.24 11.87 -2.57
N PRO A 350 -12.65 13.14 -2.75
CA PRO A 350 -14.02 13.56 -2.42
C PRO A 350 -15.08 12.84 -3.28
N LEU A 351 -14.76 12.55 -4.55
CA LEU A 351 -15.65 11.84 -5.46
C LEU A 351 -15.87 10.39 -5.00
N ALA A 352 -14.77 9.69 -4.69
CA ALA A 352 -14.80 8.31 -4.20
C ALA A 352 -15.57 8.20 -2.89
N MET A 353 -15.28 9.06 -1.91
CA MET A 353 -15.94 9.05 -0.61
C MET A 353 -17.44 9.34 -0.71
N ARG A 354 -17.82 10.34 -1.51
CA ARG A 354 -19.23 10.72 -1.72
C ARG A 354 -20.05 9.59 -2.34
N HIS A 355 -19.56 8.97 -3.42
CA HIS A 355 -20.35 7.97 -4.15
C HIS A 355 -20.44 6.63 -3.42
N THR A 356 -19.35 6.22 -2.77
CA THR A 356 -19.27 4.94 -2.04
C THR A 356 -19.83 5.00 -0.63
N GLY A 357 -20.09 6.20 -0.09
CA GLY A 357 -20.51 6.37 1.30
C GLY A 357 -19.42 5.96 2.30
N GLY A 358 -18.15 6.19 1.95
CA GLY A 358 -17.00 5.86 2.79
C GLY A 358 -16.41 4.45 2.56
N LEU A 359 -16.97 3.63 1.69
CA LEU A 359 -16.40 2.31 1.33
C LEU A 359 -15.21 2.45 0.38
N VAL A 360 -14.13 3.04 0.88
CA VAL A 360 -12.91 3.30 0.12
C VAL A 360 -11.69 2.71 0.83
N HIS A 361 -10.79 2.12 0.06
CA HIS A 361 -9.42 1.87 0.47
C HIS A 361 -8.46 2.75 -0.34
N LEU A 362 -7.67 3.60 0.30
CA LEU A 362 -6.64 4.41 -0.36
C LEU A 362 -5.28 3.73 -0.24
N LYS A 363 -4.55 3.51 -1.34
CA LYS A 363 -3.16 3.02 -1.27
C LYS A 363 -2.14 4.11 -1.58
N THR A 364 -1.23 4.33 -0.64
CA THR A 364 -0.07 5.23 -0.80
C THR A 364 1.23 4.46 -0.55
N ALA A 365 2.33 4.93 -1.14
CA ALA A 365 3.66 4.39 -0.83
C ALA A 365 4.77 5.40 -1.12
N GLY A 366 5.03 5.67 -2.39
CA GLY A 366 6.20 6.44 -2.83
C GLY A 366 6.22 7.90 -2.38
N THR A 367 5.08 8.49 -1.98
CA THR A 367 5.05 9.87 -1.50
C THR A 367 5.78 10.05 -0.16
N SER A 368 5.84 9.02 0.69
CA SER A 368 6.65 9.05 1.92
C SER A 368 8.13 9.26 1.61
N TYR A 369 8.63 8.62 0.54
CA TYR A 369 10.00 8.81 0.05
C TYR A 369 10.21 10.21 -0.54
N LEU A 370 9.23 10.75 -1.27
CA LEU A 370 9.32 12.12 -1.79
C LEU A 370 9.42 13.16 -0.66
N GLU A 371 8.71 12.97 0.44
CA GLU A 371 8.82 13.87 1.60
C GLU A 371 10.17 13.72 2.32
N ALA A 372 10.83 12.55 2.25
CA ALA A 372 12.21 12.39 2.73
C ALA A 372 13.20 13.20 1.88
N LEU A 373 13.00 13.21 0.56
CA LEU A 373 13.78 14.06 -0.35
C LEU A 373 13.48 15.54 -0.15
N ARG A 374 12.24 15.90 0.15
CA ARG A 374 11.87 17.28 0.48
C ARG A 374 12.59 17.75 1.75
N LEU A 375 12.66 16.92 2.79
CA LEU A 375 13.47 17.22 3.98
C LEU A 375 14.94 17.36 3.60
N MET A 376 15.49 16.44 2.80
CA MET A 376 16.89 16.49 2.34
C MET A 376 17.20 17.83 1.65
N ALA A 377 16.32 18.32 0.77
CA ALA A 377 16.50 19.60 0.09
C ALA A 377 16.63 20.79 1.06
N HIS A 378 16.07 20.70 2.27
CA HIS A 378 16.16 21.75 3.29
C HIS A 378 17.38 21.58 4.20
N VAL A 379 17.66 20.38 4.69
CA VAL A 379 18.69 20.14 5.73
C VAL A 379 20.04 19.75 5.15
N ASN A 380 20.07 19.23 3.93
CA ASN A 380 21.29 18.83 3.23
C ASN A 380 21.14 19.06 1.70
N PRO A 381 21.08 20.33 1.26
CA PRO A 381 20.88 20.68 -0.15
C PRO A 381 21.99 20.12 -1.05
N ALA A 382 23.22 19.99 -0.55
CA ALA A 382 24.33 19.39 -1.29
C ALA A 382 24.04 17.93 -1.66
N LEU A 383 23.56 17.12 -0.71
CA LEU A 383 23.16 15.73 -0.99
C LEU A 383 21.94 15.67 -1.93
N PHE A 384 20.95 16.55 -1.74
CA PHE A 384 19.79 16.59 -2.63
C PHE A 384 20.18 16.89 -4.09
N ARG A 385 21.14 17.80 -4.31
CA ARG A 385 21.66 18.10 -5.66
C ARG A 385 22.26 16.87 -6.33
N GLN A 386 23.03 16.07 -5.59
CA GLN A 386 23.60 14.81 -6.09
C GLN A 386 22.50 13.81 -6.45
N VAL A 387 21.50 13.66 -5.58
CA VAL A 387 20.34 12.78 -5.83
C VAL A 387 19.55 13.23 -7.05
N LEU A 388 19.30 14.53 -7.21
CA LEU A 388 18.59 15.09 -8.35
C LEU A 388 19.30 14.79 -9.67
N ASP A 389 20.59 15.11 -9.77
CA ASP A 389 21.33 14.88 -11.02
C ASP A 389 21.47 13.39 -11.33
N PHE A 390 21.67 12.56 -10.30
CA PHE A 390 21.67 11.10 -10.46
C PHE A 390 20.32 10.57 -10.96
N ALA A 391 19.21 11.03 -10.38
CA ALA A 391 17.87 10.64 -10.81
C ALA A 391 17.58 11.05 -12.26
N LEU A 392 18.03 12.24 -12.68
CA LEU A 392 17.93 12.68 -14.08
C LEU A 392 18.68 11.75 -15.04
N ASP A 393 19.85 11.26 -14.64
CA ASP A 393 20.67 10.37 -15.46
C ASP A 393 20.09 8.95 -15.55
N HIS A 394 19.31 8.51 -14.56
CA HIS A 394 18.74 7.16 -14.50
C HIS A 394 17.27 7.06 -14.95
N TYR A 395 16.57 8.20 -15.08
CA TYR A 395 15.13 8.23 -15.31
C TYR A 395 14.65 7.35 -16.47
N GLU A 396 15.30 7.44 -17.65
CA GLU A 396 14.87 6.67 -18.83
C GLU A 396 14.98 5.15 -18.64
N ASN A 397 15.90 4.69 -17.78
CA ASN A 397 16.01 3.27 -17.45
C ASN A 397 14.96 2.86 -16.42
N ASP A 398 14.84 3.64 -15.34
CA ASP A 398 14.01 3.26 -14.20
C ASP A 398 12.51 3.38 -14.51
N ARG A 399 12.13 4.32 -15.38
CA ARG A 399 10.72 4.54 -15.77
C ARG A 399 10.12 3.41 -16.59
N LYS A 400 10.91 2.50 -17.18
CA LYS A 400 10.44 1.41 -18.07
C LYS A 400 9.38 0.50 -17.44
N THR A 401 9.32 0.49 -16.12
CA THR A 401 8.43 -0.34 -15.31
C THR A 401 7.30 0.46 -14.65
N TYR A 402 7.13 1.72 -15.05
CA TYR A 402 6.11 2.64 -14.55
C TYR A 402 5.39 3.35 -15.69
N HIS A 403 4.10 3.59 -15.49
CA HIS A 403 3.34 4.49 -16.35
C HIS A 403 3.46 5.93 -15.84
N VAL A 404 4.40 6.68 -16.43
CA VAL A 404 4.68 8.09 -16.11
C VAL A 404 4.96 8.89 -17.39
N SER A 405 4.67 10.19 -17.36
CA SER A 405 4.72 11.09 -18.52
C SER A 405 5.69 12.27 -18.37
N ALA A 406 6.59 12.25 -17.39
CA ALA A 406 7.55 13.32 -17.13
C ALA A 406 8.41 13.60 -18.36
N VAL A 407 8.59 14.89 -18.65
CA VAL A 407 9.45 15.40 -19.71
C VAL A 407 10.76 15.87 -19.09
N LEU A 408 11.83 15.09 -19.30
CA LEU A 408 13.13 15.30 -18.66
C LEU A 408 13.70 16.71 -18.88
N GLN A 409 13.47 17.29 -20.06
CA GLN A 409 13.94 18.63 -20.43
C GLN A 409 13.29 19.76 -19.61
N LYS A 410 12.16 19.49 -18.95
CA LYS A 410 11.49 20.45 -18.05
C LYS A 410 12.07 20.44 -16.64
N VAL A 411 12.90 19.45 -16.30
CA VAL A 411 13.52 19.35 -14.98
C VAL A 411 14.92 19.99 -15.03
N PRO A 412 15.14 21.10 -14.32
CA PRO A 412 16.45 21.75 -14.30
C PRO A 412 17.49 20.89 -13.60
N ARG A 413 18.71 20.86 -14.15
CA ARG A 413 19.89 20.32 -13.47
C ARG A 413 20.21 21.11 -12.22
N SER A 414 20.82 20.44 -11.25
CA SER A 414 21.05 21.03 -9.93
C SER A 414 21.88 22.32 -9.99
N CYS A 415 22.89 22.39 -10.87
CA CYS A 415 23.77 23.56 -11.02
C CYS A 415 23.05 24.85 -11.43
N ASN A 416 21.83 24.77 -11.97
CA ASN A 416 21.04 25.90 -12.41
C ASN A 416 20.06 26.42 -11.33
N LEU A 417 20.11 25.86 -10.12
CA LEU A 417 19.18 26.15 -9.04
C LEU A 417 19.91 26.72 -7.82
N GLY A 418 19.35 27.75 -7.19
CA GLY A 418 19.68 28.14 -5.82
C GLY A 418 19.04 27.20 -4.78
N ASP A 419 19.60 27.14 -3.57
CA ASP A 419 19.14 26.20 -2.53
C ASP A 419 17.65 26.35 -2.21
N ALA A 420 17.14 27.59 -2.16
CA ALA A 420 15.72 27.87 -1.91
C ALA A 420 14.77 27.32 -2.99
N GLN A 421 15.27 26.98 -4.17
CA GLN A 421 14.47 26.43 -5.28
C GLN A 421 14.40 24.90 -5.24
N LEU A 422 15.33 24.23 -4.54
CA LEU A 422 15.42 22.76 -4.52
C LEU A 422 14.15 22.09 -3.98
N PRO A 423 13.57 22.55 -2.85
CA PRO A 423 12.34 21.92 -2.35
C PRO A 423 11.13 22.13 -3.26
N LEU A 424 11.13 23.17 -4.10
CA LEU A 424 10.02 23.46 -5.03
C LEU A 424 9.93 22.45 -6.17
N LEU A 425 11.03 21.74 -6.48
CA LEU A 425 11.00 20.63 -7.43
C LEU A 425 10.05 19.51 -6.97
N LEU A 426 9.87 19.35 -5.66
CA LEU A 426 8.96 18.37 -5.10
C LEU A 426 7.50 18.82 -5.23
N ASP A 427 7.20 19.96 -5.84
CA ASP A 427 5.84 20.38 -6.23
C ASP A 427 5.68 20.45 -7.75
N GLN A 428 6.77 20.26 -8.51
CA GLN A 428 6.78 20.33 -9.97
C GLN A 428 6.52 18.94 -10.56
N PHE A 429 5.57 18.86 -11.51
CA PHE A 429 5.07 17.61 -12.08
C PHE A 429 6.17 16.66 -12.55
N ASP A 430 7.05 17.13 -13.44
CA ASP A 430 8.06 16.29 -14.09
C ASP A 430 9.14 15.84 -13.07
N ALA A 431 9.60 16.75 -12.22
CA ALA A 431 10.62 16.50 -11.21
C ALA A 431 10.12 15.51 -10.14
N ARG A 432 8.87 15.66 -9.67
CA ARG A 432 8.24 14.70 -8.76
C ARG A 432 8.23 13.30 -9.36
N GLN A 433 7.83 13.15 -10.62
CA GLN A 433 7.81 11.86 -11.29
C GLN A 433 9.21 11.27 -11.45
N VAL A 434 10.18 12.05 -11.91
CA VAL A 434 11.58 11.63 -12.05
C VAL A 434 12.13 11.11 -10.73
N LEU A 435 11.98 11.88 -9.65
CA LEU A 435 12.44 11.49 -8.32
C LEU A 435 11.68 10.27 -7.79
N HIS A 436 10.37 10.18 -8.03
CA HIS A 436 9.54 9.10 -7.52
C HIS A 436 9.93 7.74 -8.09
N VAL A 437 10.15 7.63 -9.41
CA VAL A 437 10.37 6.32 -10.06
C VAL A 437 11.80 5.81 -9.94
N THR A 438 12.75 6.71 -9.69
CA THR A 438 14.19 6.41 -9.54
C THR A 438 14.59 6.01 -8.13
N PHE A 439 13.63 5.86 -7.21
CA PHE A 439 13.91 5.57 -5.80
C PHE A 439 14.78 4.32 -5.59
N GLY A 440 14.64 3.28 -6.41
CA GLY A 440 15.45 2.06 -6.28
C GLY A 440 16.93 2.37 -6.46
N SER A 441 17.28 2.94 -7.62
CA SER A 441 18.65 3.36 -7.93
C SER A 441 19.20 4.38 -6.94
N VAL A 442 18.37 5.32 -6.48
CA VAL A 442 18.77 6.30 -5.45
C VAL A 442 19.02 5.63 -4.09
N LEU A 443 18.21 4.66 -3.68
CA LEU A 443 18.42 3.95 -2.42
C LEU A 443 19.64 3.04 -2.47
N ASP A 444 19.91 2.42 -3.62
CA ASP A 444 21.11 1.61 -3.81
C ASP A 444 22.38 2.47 -3.70
N HIS A 445 22.38 3.67 -4.28
CA HIS A 445 23.56 4.54 -4.30
C HIS A 445 23.70 5.44 -3.05
N PHE A 446 22.61 6.07 -2.61
CA PHE A 446 22.59 7.07 -1.55
C PHE A 446 21.87 6.62 -0.27
N GLY A 447 21.37 5.39 -0.21
CA GLY A 447 20.51 4.93 0.88
C GLY A 447 21.14 5.04 2.28
N THR A 448 22.45 4.82 2.41
CA THR A 448 23.14 4.99 3.70
C THR A 448 23.15 6.45 4.16
N ALA A 449 23.49 7.39 3.26
CA ALA A 449 23.48 8.81 3.57
C ALA A 449 22.06 9.31 3.86
N LEU A 450 21.06 8.85 3.11
CA LEU A 450 19.66 9.15 3.35
C LEU A 450 19.20 8.66 4.73
N ARG A 451 19.49 7.40 5.09
CA ARG A 451 19.14 6.84 6.41
C ARG A 451 19.79 7.61 7.56
N GLN A 452 21.06 7.98 7.42
CA GLN A 452 21.76 8.79 8.43
C GLN A 452 21.13 10.17 8.60
N MET A 453 20.76 10.82 7.49
CA MET A 453 20.07 12.12 7.50
C MET A 453 18.70 12.00 8.19
N LEU A 454 17.91 10.99 7.84
CA LEU A 454 16.59 10.77 8.44
C LEU A 454 16.70 10.46 9.94
N ALA A 455 17.69 9.68 10.37
CA ALA A 455 17.93 9.42 11.80
C ALA A 455 18.29 10.70 12.57
N ALA A 456 19.09 11.59 11.99
CA ALA A 456 19.46 12.87 12.60
C ALA A 456 18.31 13.89 12.63
N HIS A 457 17.28 13.70 11.80
CA HIS A 457 16.15 14.62 11.63
C HIS A 457 14.80 13.91 11.74
N ALA A 458 14.68 12.91 12.61
CA ALA A 458 13.52 12.03 12.69
C ALA A 458 12.20 12.78 13.01
N ASP A 459 12.24 13.74 13.94
CA ASP A 459 11.08 14.55 14.29
C ASP A 459 10.64 15.43 13.12
N ALA A 460 11.60 16.05 12.41
CA ALA A 460 11.29 16.84 11.23
C ALA A 460 10.68 15.95 10.13
N TYR A 461 11.21 14.76 9.89
CA TYR A 461 10.62 13.85 8.91
C TYR A 461 9.19 13.44 9.27
N THR A 462 8.94 13.16 10.55
CA THR A 462 7.60 12.90 11.10
C THR A 462 6.64 14.05 10.78
N ASP A 463 7.06 15.30 10.99
CA ASP A 463 6.24 16.48 10.67
C ASP A 463 5.96 16.66 9.17
N TYR A 464 6.94 16.36 8.31
CA TYR A 464 6.76 16.41 6.86
C TYR A 464 5.74 15.36 6.39
N ILE A 465 5.89 14.12 6.87
CA ILE A 465 4.93 13.05 6.59
C ILE A 465 3.55 13.44 7.10
N LYS A 466 3.44 13.89 8.36
CA LYS A 466 2.15 14.27 8.93
C LYS A 466 1.45 15.33 8.08
N ARG A 467 2.14 16.43 7.76
CA ARG A 467 1.57 17.53 6.96
C ARG A 467 1.12 17.08 5.58
N HIS A 468 1.87 16.17 4.96
CA HIS A 468 1.55 15.65 3.64
C HIS A 468 0.34 14.71 3.67
N PHE A 469 0.27 13.83 4.67
CA PHE A 469 -0.83 12.88 4.85
C PHE A 469 -2.09 13.51 5.45
N ASP A 470 -1.99 14.60 6.22
CA ASP A 470 -3.16 15.38 6.65
C ASP A 470 -4.00 15.81 5.43
N LYS A 471 -3.35 16.20 4.32
CA LYS A 471 -4.03 16.52 3.04
C LYS A 471 -4.68 15.30 2.39
N HIS A 472 -4.02 14.15 2.47
CA HIS A 472 -4.53 12.90 1.89
C HIS A 472 -5.78 12.44 2.63
N LEU A 473 -5.75 12.51 3.96
CA LEU A 473 -6.81 11.99 4.82
C LEU A 473 -7.97 12.97 4.99
N GLU A 474 -7.85 14.23 4.58
CA GLU A 474 -8.88 15.26 4.77
C GLU A 474 -10.26 14.83 4.27
N ALA A 475 -10.33 14.25 3.06
CA ALA A 475 -11.59 13.78 2.49
C ALA A 475 -12.16 12.52 3.17
N PHE A 476 -11.36 11.83 4.00
CA PHE A 476 -11.68 10.54 4.62
C PHE A 476 -12.02 10.65 6.11
N LYS A 477 -11.82 11.83 6.73
CA LYS A 477 -12.12 12.07 8.14
C LYS A 477 -13.63 11.90 8.38
N THR A 478 -13.96 11.15 9.41
CA THR A 478 -15.35 10.92 9.86
C THR A 478 -15.74 11.81 11.03
#